data_AF-A0A1R1APU1-F1
#
_entry.id   AF-A0A1R1APU1-F1
#
_cell.length_a   1.000
_cell.length_b   1.000
_cell.length_c   1.000
_cell.angle_alpha   90.00
_cell.angle_beta   90.00
_cell.angle_gamma   90.00
#
_symmetry.space_group_name_H-M   'P 1'
#
loop_
_entity.id
_entity.type
_entity.pdbx_description
1 polymer ?
#
loop_
_entity_poly.entity_id
_entity_poly.type
_entity_poly.pdbx_seq_one_letter_code
_entity_poly.pdbx_strand_id
1 'polypeptide(L)' 'MIVSTKLHIPHVRHFLVSRPRLIHKLNAGMEAKLTLVSAQAGYGKKTALSEWVRQCDRAVAWISLDKQDRCLHLT' A
#
# COMPACT_ATOMS: atom_id res chain seq x y z
N MET A 1 1.42 -7.81 -19.10
CA MET A 1 2.83 -7.38 -19.00
C MET A 1 2.93 -6.42 -17.81
N ILE A 2 3.50 -6.87 -16.69
CA ILE A 2 3.70 -6.00 -15.51
C ILE A 2 4.92 -5.12 -15.81
N VAL A 3 4.73 -3.80 -15.82
CA VAL A 3 5.82 -2.84 -16.04
C VAL A 3 6.54 -2.61 -14.70
N SER A 4 7.86 -2.79 -14.66
CA SER A 4 8.69 -2.69 -13.43
C SER A 4 8.54 -1.40 -12.63
N THR A 5 8.04 -0.32 -13.24
CA THR A 5 7.76 0.96 -12.54
C THR A 5 6.58 0.90 -11.58
N LYS A 6 5.79 -0.19 -11.57
CA LYS A 6 4.67 -0.39 -10.62
C LYS A 6 5.05 -1.10 -9.33
N LEU A 7 6.31 -1.56 -9.22
CA LEU A 7 6.85 -2.30 -8.08
C LEU A 7 7.74 -1.41 -7.18
N HIS A 8 7.49 -0.11 -7.14
CA HIS A 8 8.27 0.81 -6.32
C HIS A 8 7.46 1.27 -5.11
N ILE A 9 7.93 0.94 -3.91
CA ILE A 9 7.39 1.51 -2.67
C ILE A 9 7.65 3.02 -2.73
N PRO A 10 6.62 3.89 -2.61
CA PRO A 10 6.83 5.33 -2.70
C PRO A 10 7.84 5.81 -1.65
N HIS A 11 8.81 6.63 -2.07
CA HIS A 11 9.73 7.28 -1.14
C HIS A 11 8.94 8.15 -0.16
N VAL A 12 8.99 7.75 1.12
CA VAL A 12 8.37 8.47 2.23
C VAL A 12 9.20 9.72 2.53
N ARG A 13 8.59 10.91 2.40
CA ARG A 13 9.23 12.17 2.82
C ARG A 13 9.45 12.16 4.33
N HIS A 14 10.60 12.66 4.79
CA HIS A 14 11.13 12.61 6.16
C HIS A 14 10.24 13.23 7.28
N PHE A 15 9.08 13.82 6.97
CA PHE A 15 8.18 14.46 7.93
C PHE A 15 6.84 13.74 8.05
N LEU A 16 6.87 12.46 8.41
CA LEU A 16 5.65 11.74 8.78
C LEU A 16 5.29 12.05 10.23
N VAL A 17 4.07 12.56 10.45
CA VAL A 17 3.46 12.51 11.78
C VAL A 17 3.23 11.05 12.13
N SER A 18 3.89 10.56 13.18
CA SER A 18 3.73 9.19 13.66
C SER A 18 2.26 8.90 13.96
N ARG A 19 1.72 7.81 13.40
CA ARG A 19 0.32 7.38 13.59
C ARG A 19 0.23 5.98 14.19
N PRO A 20 0.64 5.75 15.46
CA PRO A 20 0.70 4.42 16.05
C PRO A 20 -0.63 3.68 16.01
N ARG A 21 -1.74 4.39 16.27
CA ARG A 21 -3.09 3.80 16.24
C ARG A 21 -3.48 3.26 14.86
N LEU A 22 -2.99 3.88 13.78
CA LEU A 22 -3.26 3.42 12.42
C LEU A 22 -2.37 2.23 12.06
N ILE A 23 -1.11 2.24 12.48
CA ILE A 23 -0.18 1.12 12.32
C ILE A 23 -0.72 -0.13 13.02
N HIS A 24 -1.22 -0.01 14.26
CA HIS A 24 -1.83 -1.14 14.97
C HIS A 24 -3.06 -1.70 14.24
N LYS A 25 -3.91 -0.85 13.65
CA LYS A 25 -5.06 -1.31 12.86
C LYS A 25 -4.64 -2.03 11.57
N LEU A 26 -3.59 -1.55 10.90
CA LEU A 26 -3.02 -2.21 9.73
C LEU A 26 -2.41 -3.57 10.10
N ASN A 27 -1.70 -3.65 11.24
CA ASN A 27 -1.15 -4.90 11.75
C ASN A 27 -2.26 -5.91 12.09
N ALA A 28 -3.31 -5.50 12.79
CA ALA A 28 -4.45 -6.37 13.06
C ALA A 28 -5.14 -6.84 11.77
N GLY A 29 -5.18 -5.99 10.74
CA GLY A 29 -5.71 -6.34 9.42
C GLY A 29 -4.99 -7.52 8.77
N MET A 30 -3.71 -7.74 9.07
CA MET A 30 -2.90 -8.84 8.52
C MET A 30 -3.35 -10.24 8.97
N GLU A 31 -4.22 -10.34 9.97
CA GLU A 31 -4.84 -11.60 10.36
C GLU A 31 -5.90 -12.07 9.35
N ALA A 32 -6.43 -11.15 8.55
CA ALA A 32 -7.39 -11.46 7.48
C ALA A 32 -6.68 -11.80 6.16
N LYS A 33 -7.32 -12.63 5.34
CA LYS A 33 -6.85 -12.93 3.97
C LYS A 33 -6.85 -11.70 3.05
N LEU A 34 -7.66 -10.69 3.37
CA LEU A 34 -7.77 -9.44 2.62
C LEU A 34 -8.16 -8.29 3.55
N THR A 35 -7.38 -7.22 3.54
CA THR A 35 -7.71 -5.96 4.23
C THR A 35 -7.92 -4.85 3.20
N LEU A 36 -9.07 -4.18 3.23
CA LEU A 36 -9.34 -3.03 2.37
C LEU A 36 -9.10 -1.73 3.14
N VAL A 37 -8.24 -0.85 2.60
CA VAL A 37 -7.98 0.48 3.16
C VAL A 37 -8.64 1.53 2.27
N SER A 38 -9.70 2.17 2.77
CA SER A 38 -10.41 3.24 2.07
C SER A 38 -10.31 4.57 2.83
N ALA A 39 -10.27 5.66 2.07
CA ALA A 39 -10.27 7.05 2.53
C ALA A 39 -10.50 7.96 1.32
N GLN A 40 -10.84 9.23 1.55
CA GLN A 40 -10.96 10.20 0.46
C GLN A 40 -9.62 10.51 -0.20
N ALA A 41 -9.65 11.13 -1.39
CA ALA A 41 -8.46 11.68 -2.00
C ALA A 41 -7.82 12.74 -1.08
N GLY A 42 -6.49 12.76 -0.97
CA GLY A 42 -5.77 13.70 -0.11
C GLY A 42 -5.57 13.25 1.35
N TYR A 43 -6.27 12.23 1.84
CA TYR A 43 -6.17 11.77 3.25
C TYR A 43 -4.89 10.99 3.60
N GLY A 44 -3.92 10.91 2.68
CA GLY A 44 -2.63 10.28 2.97
C GLY A 44 -2.64 8.75 3.03
N LYS A 45 -3.54 8.05 2.32
CA LYS A 45 -3.55 6.57 2.25
C LYS A 45 -2.19 5.98 1.87
N LYS A 46 -1.59 6.53 0.80
CA LYS A 46 -0.27 6.10 0.32
C LYS A 46 0.80 6.35 1.38
N THR A 47 0.72 7.49 2.06
CA THR A 47 1.60 7.89 3.14
C THR A 47 1.54 6.92 4.32
N ALA A 48 0.33 6.60 4.80
CA ALA A 48 0.12 5.67 5.91
C ALA A 48 0.59 4.24 5.61
N LEU A 49 0.31 3.73 4.41
CA LEU A 49 0.77 2.41 4.00
C LEU A 49 2.30 2.38 3.85
N SER A 50 2.91 3.44 3.31
CA SER A 50 4.36 3.49 3.17
C SER A 50 5.08 3.59 4.51
N GLU A 51 4.49 4.27 5.50
CA GLU A 51 4.96 4.25 6.89
C GLU A 51 4.88 2.84 7.50
N TRP A 52 3.73 2.18 7.32
CA TRP A 52 3.49 0.83 7.80
C TRP A 52 4.48 -0.19 7.23
N VAL A 53 4.78 -0.12 5.93
CA VAL A 53 5.76 -1.03 5.30
C VAL A 53 7.15 -0.92 5.93
N ARG A 54 7.56 0.26 6.42
CA ARG A 54 8.87 0.42 7.10
C ARG A 54 8.92 -0.20 8.50
N GLN A 55 7.77 -0.36 9.13
CA GLN A 55 7.63 -0.91 10.49
C GLN A 55 7.16 -2.37 10.48
N CYS A 56 6.86 -2.91 9.30
CA CYS A 56 6.42 -4.29 9.15
C CYS A 56 7.65 -5.20 9.04
N ASP A 57 7.75 -6.20 9.90
CA ASP A 57 8.84 -7.19 9.88
C ASP A 57 8.68 -8.25 8.76
N ARG A 58 7.67 -8.11 7.89
CA ARG A 58 7.37 -9.06 6.82
C ARG A 58 7.80 -8.50 5.47
N ALA A 59 8.12 -9.39 4.53
CA ALA A 59 8.33 -9.00 3.14
C ALA A 59 7.04 -8.40 2.56
N VAL A 60 7.12 -7.16 2.07
CA VAL A 60 5.98 -6.47 1.44
C VAL A 60 6.30 -6.18 -0.02
N ALA A 61 5.34 -6.49 -0.90
CA ALA A 61 5.34 -6.04 -2.29
C ALA A 61 4.29 -4.93 -2.48
N TRP A 62 4.65 -3.88 -3.21
CA TRP A 62 3.72 -2.81 -3.58
C TRP A 62 3.31 -2.97 -5.04
N ILE A 63 2.01 -3.03 -5.32
CA ILE A 63 1.48 -3.08 -6.68
C ILE A 63 0.43 -1.97 -6.83
N SER A 64 0.68 -1.03 -7.74
CA SER A 64 -0.34 -0.07 -8.16
C SER A 64 -1.19 -0.68 -9.26
N LEU A 65 -2.49 -0.85 -9.02
CA LEU A 65 -3.45 -1.28 -10.03
C LEU A 65 -4.01 -0.06 -10.74
N ASP A 66 -3.74 0.08 -12.03
CA ASP A 66 -4.33 1.10 -12.88
C ASP A 66 -5.41 0.49 -13.77
N LYS A 67 -6.31 1.34 -14.30
CA LYS A 67 -7.39 0.91 -15.21
C LYS A 67 -6.89 0.12 -16.44
N GLN A 68 -5.63 0.30 -16.81
CA GLN A 68 -4.98 -0.34 -17.95
C GLN A 68 -4.43 -1.75 -17.64
N ASP A 69 -4.39 -2.18 -16.38
CA ASP A 69 -3.92 -3.53 -15.99
C ASP A 69 -4.95 -4.63 -16.25
N ARG A 70 -6.05 -4.30 -16.93
CA ARG A 70 -7.08 -5.22 -17.36
C ARG A 70 -6.63 -5.94 -18.64
N CYS A 71 -5.56 -6.73 -18.55
CA CYS A 71 -5.17 -7.61 -19.65
C CYS A 71 -6.07 -8.85 -19.63
N LEU A 72 -7.27 -8.72 -20.20
CA LEU A 72 -8.01 -9.87 -20.73
C LEU A 72 -7.36 -10.22 -22.07
N HIS A 73 -6.28 -10.99 -22.05
CA HIS A 73 -5.83 -11.70 -23.24
C HIS A 73 -6.56 -13.05 -23.29
N LEU A 74 -7.75 -13.01 -23.87
CA LEU A 74 -8.43 -14.17 -24.43
C LEU A 74 -8.88 -13.74 -25.83
N THR A 75 -8.05 -13.97 -26.84
CA THR A 75 -8.39 -14.42 -28.21
C THR A 75 -7.08 -14.74 -28.92
#